data_AF-A0A259S868-F1
#
_entry.id   AF-A0A259S868-F1
#
_cell.length_a   1.000
_cell.length_b   1.000
_cell.length_c   1.000
_cell.angle_alpha   90.00
_cell.angle_beta   90.00
_cell.angle_gamma   90.00
#
_symmetry.space_group_name_H-M   'P 1'
#
loop_
_entity.id
_entity.type
_entity.pdbx_description
1 polymer ?
#
loop_
_entity_poly.entity_id
_entity_poly.type
_entity_poly.pdbx_seq_one_letter_code
_entity_poly.pdbx_strand_id
1 'polypeptide(L)'
;DIGLQIDQNGVMSLDTTKLNSALQADPSAVRSLLTGSGTGLVSQVDKQLNPFLQFGGTFDSRTQSINSQLSSIAQQQSDLTLNLQQYQKTLLNQFTAMDSYVAQMNQSLSFLSKLN
;
A
#
# COMPACT_ATOMS: atom_id res chain seq x y z
N ASP A 1 43.10 6.70 0.05
CA ASP A 1 41.84 6.07 -0.36
C ASP A 1 42.02 4.56 -0.28
N ILE A 2 41.07 3.83 0.31
CA ILE A 2 41.15 2.37 0.56
C ILE A 2 40.57 1.52 -0.59
N GLY A 3 40.16 2.15 -1.69
CA GLY A 3 39.69 1.45 -2.89
C GLY A 3 38.21 1.11 -2.89
N LEU A 4 37.42 1.62 -1.94
CA LEU A 4 35.96 1.52 -1.95
C LEU A 4 35.36 2.68 -2.76
N GLN A 5 34.54 2.35 -3.75
CA GLN A 5 33.76 3.34 -4.50
C GLN A 5 32.28 2.97 -4.50
N ILE A 6 31.43 3.98 -4.38
CA ILE A 6 29.98 3.87 -4.54
C ILE A 6 29.63 4.73 -5.74
N ASP A 7 29.04 4.13 -6.77
CA ASP A 7 28.60 4.88 -7.95
C ASP A 7 27.29 5.64 -7.68
N GLN A 8 26.82 6.42 -8.66
CA GLN A 8 25.58 7.19 -8.54
C GLN A 8 24.33 6.31 -8.41
N ASN A 9 24.43 5.02 -8.76
CA ASN A 9 23.36 4.05 -8.63
C ASN A 9 23.41 3.30 -7.28
N GLY A 10 24.40 3.60 -6.43
CA GLY A 10 24.60 2.92 -5.15
C GLY A 10 25.33 1.58 -5.27
N VAL A 11 25.89 1.24 -6.42
CA VAL A 11 26.69 0.02 -6.59
C VAL A 11 28.05 0.23 -5.95
N MET A 12 28.37 -0.64 -4.99
CA MET A 12 29.67 -0.64 -4.34
C MET A 12 30.66 -1.50 -5.14
N SER A 13 31.81 -0.91 -5.47
CA SER A 13 32.93 -1.61 -6.08
C SER A 13 34.18 -1.50 -5.20
N LEU A 14 35.05 -2.52 -5.29
CA LEU A 14 36.27 -2.60 -4.50
C LEU A 14 37.49 -2.83 -5.40
N ASP A 15 38.43 -1.89 -5.35
CA ASP A 15 39.78 -2.03 -5.90
C ASP A 15 40.66 -2.77 -4.87
N THR A 16 40.83 -4.08 -5.10
CA THR A 16 41.58 -4.96 -4.19
C THR A 16 43.07 -4.62 -4.13
N THR A 17 43.64 -4.05 -5.20
CA THR A 17 45.04 -3.62 -5.22
C THR A 17 45.25 -2.44 -4.28
N LYS A 18 44.39 -1.42 -4.34
CA LYS A 18 44.45 -0.27 -3.43
C LYS A 18 44.18 -0.66 -1.98
N LEU A 19 43.23 -1.55 -1.74
CA LEU A 19 42.95 -2.05 -0.40
C LEU A 19 44.17 -2.77 0.19
N ASN A 20 44.82 -3.64 -0.59
CA ASN A 20 46.00 -4.37 -0.14
C ASN A 20 47.18 -3.41 0.15
N SER A 21 47.40 -2.41 -0.70
CA SER A 21 48.42 -1.39 -0.43
C SER A 21 48.12 -0.59 0.83
N ALA A 22 46.86 -0.20 1.06
CA ALA A 22 46.46 0.53 2.26
C ALA A 22 46.59 -0.34 3.54
N LEU A 23 46.24 -1.62 3.46
CA LEU A 23 46.39 -2.58 4.55
C LEU A 23 47.86 -2.81 4.92
N GLN A 24 48.76 -2.89 3.93
CA GLN A 24 50.20 -3.03 4.20
C GLN A 24 50.81 -1.76 4.80
N ALA A 25 50.31 -0.58 4.38
CA ALA A 25 50.81 0.70 4.87
C ALA A 25 50.36 1.00 6.30
N ASP A 26 49.07 0.83 6.61
CA ASP A 26 48.52 1.04 7.96
C ASP A 26 47.23 0.22 8.19
N PRO A 27 47.37 -1.01 8.72
CA PRO A 27 46.21 -1.85 9.05
C PRO A 27 45.27 -1.21 10.08
N SER A 28 45.80 -0.41 11.00
CA SER A 28 45.02 0.20 12.08
C SER A 28 44.14 1.33 11.56
N ALA A 29 44.64 2.14 10.63
CA ALA A 29 43.86 3.17 9.96
C ALA A 29 42.73 2.57 9.11
N VAL A 30 42.99 1.50 8.36
CA VAL A 30 41.93 0.80 7.59
C VAL A 30 40.85 0.25 8.52
N ARG A 31 41.26 -0.37 9.64
CA ARG A 31 40.31 -0.84 10.66
C ARG A 31 39.49 0.32 11.24
N SER A 32 40.12 1.42 11.59
CA SER A 32 39.43 2.60 12.12
C SER A 32 38.42 3.18 11.13
N LEU A 33 38.77 3.25 9.84
CA LEU A 33 37.87 3.72 8.80
C LEU A 33 36.64 2.81 8.62
N LEU A 34 36.80 1.50 8.74
CA LEU A 34 35.68 0.55 8.56
C LEU A 34 34.84 0.42 9.83
N THR A 35 35.48 0.26 10.99
CA THR A 35 34.83 -0.14 12.26
C THR A 35 34.86 0.95 13.34
N GLY A 36 35.38 2.14 13.04
CA GLY A 36 35.41 3.26 13.99
C GLY A 36 34.01 3.56 14.53
N SER A 37 33.85 3.59 15.84
CA SER A 37 32.55 3.88 16.45
C SER A 37 32.13 5.32 16.12
N GLY A 38 30.96 5.49 15.51
CA GLY A 38 30.40 6.80 15.15
C GLY A 38 31.01 7.45 13.89
N THR A 39 32.23 7.09 13.49
CA THR A 39 32.93 7.67 12.33
C THR A 39 33.22 6.66 11.22
N GLY A 40 33.22 5.37 11.53
CA GLY A 40 33.50 4.30 10.57
C GLY A 40 32.34 4.03 9.63
N LEU A 41 32.66 3.50 8.45
CA LEU A 41 31.70 3.23 7.38
C LEU A 41 30.49 2.41 7.86
N VAL A 42 30.71 1.36 8.65
CA VAL A 42 29.63 0.50 9.16
C VAL A 42 28.66 1.29 10.03
N SER A 43 29.16 2.14 10.93
CA SER A 43 28.32 2.97 11.80
C SER A 43 27.53 4.01 11.02
N GLN A 44 28.10 4.55 9.95
CA GLN A 44 27.40 5.50 9.08
C GLN A 44 26.30 4.82 8.28
N VAL A 45 26.57 3.65 7.70
CA VAL A 45 25.56 2.86 6.97
C VAL A 45 24.41 2.47 7.91
N ASP A 46 24.72 1.94 9.10
CA ASP A 46 23.72 1.60 10.10
C ASP A 46 22.85 2.81 10.47
N LYS A 47 23.46 3.97 10.72
CA LYS A 47 22.73 5.22 11.02
C LYS A 47 21.80 5.66 9.89
N GLN A 48 22.19 5.46 8.64
CA GLN A 48 21.36 5.83 7.47
C GLN A 48 20.20 4.86 7.26
N LEU A 49 20.41 3.56 7.50
CA LEU A 49 19.40 2.52 7.30
C LEU A 49 18.45 2.37 8.49
N ASN A 50 18.90 2.65 9.71
CA ASN A 50 18.14 2.43 10.93
C ASN A 50 16.75 3.09 10.94
N PRO A 51 16.54 4.34 10.50
CA PRO A 51 15.20 4.96 10.46
C PRO A 51 14.19 4.22 9.56
N PHE A 52 14.67 3.43 8.59
CA PHE A 52 13.83 2.65 7.70
C PHE A 52 13.55 1.25 8.26
N LEU A 53 14.57 0.61 8.82
CA LEU A 53 14.58 -0.80 9.22
C LEU A 53 14.18 -1.04 10.68
N GLN A 54 14.34 -0.05 11.56
CA GLN A 54 13.99 -0.19 12.96
C GLN A 54 12.49 -0.45 13.13
N PHE A 55 12.13 -1.11 14.22
CA PHE A 55 10.74 -1.28 14.60
C PHE A 55 10.04 0.08 14.74
N GLY A 56 8.88 0.22 14.11
CA GLY A 56 8.17 1.50 14.03
C GLY A 56 8.83 2.52 13.09
N GLY A 57 9.81 2.09 12.29
CA GLY A 57 10.47 2.89 11.27
C GLY A 57 9.58 3.13 10.05
N THR A 58 10.19 3.66 9.01
CA THR A 58 9.47 4.10 7.80
C THR A 58 8.74 2.95 7.09
N PHE A 59 9.35 1.76 6.99
CA PHE A 59 8.71 0.64 6.32
C PHE A 59 7.51 0.08 7.10
N ASP A 60 7.63 0.01 8.43
CA ASP A 60 6.51 -0.39 9.29
C ASP A 60 5.35 0.60 9.18
N SER A 61 5.64 1.91 9.26
CA SER A 61 4.62 2.97 9.13
C SER A 61 3.90 2.90 7.78
N ARG A 62 4.65 2.71 6.68
CA ARG A 62 4.06 2.54 5.35
C ARG A 62 3.19 1.29 5.26
N THR A 63 3.66 0.16 5.82
CA THR A 63 2.90 -1.09 5.85
C THR A 63 1.60 -0.93 6.63
N GLN A 64 1.65 -0.28 7.80
CA GLN A 64 0.46 0.01 8.60
C GLN A 64 -0.53 0.91 7.84
N SER A 65 -0.05 1.98 7.20
CA SER A 65 -0.90 2.87 6.40
C SER A 65 -1.59 2.14 5.25
N ILE A 66 -0.86 1.30 4.51
CA ILE A 66 -1.42 0.49 3.42
C ILE A 66 -2.48 -0.48 3.96
N ASN A 67 -2.21 -1.15 5.08
CA ASN A 67 -3.17 -2.06 5.70
C ASN A 67 -4.44 -1.31 6.16
N SER A 68 -4.31 -0.11 6.74
CA SER A 68 -5.46 0.71 7.11
C SER A 68 -6.28 1.16 5.89
N GLN A 69 -5.61 1.52 4.79
CA GLN A 69 -6.29 1.84 3.53
C GLN A 69 -7.04 0.63 2.98
N LEU A 70 -6.43 -0.56 3.01
CA LEU A 70 -7.07 -1.80 2.58
C LEU A 70 -8.31 -2.11 3.42
N SER A 71 -8.24 -1.97 4.74
CA SER A 71 -9.40 -2.16 5.63
C SER A 71 -10.51 -1.14 5.35
N SER A 72 -10.17 0.12 5.09
CA SER A 72 -11.16 1.15 4.74
C SER A 72 -11.86 0.82 3.42
N ILE A 73 -11.10 0.39 2.40
CA ILE A 73 -11.65 -0.03 1.10
C ILE A 73 -12.56 -1.26 1.26
N ALA A 74 -12.20 -2.22 2.12
CA ALA A 74 -13.05 -3.37 2.40
C ALA A 74 -14.39 -2.95 3.04
N GLN A 75 -14.36 -2.01 3.99
CA GLN A 75 -15.59 -1.47 4.59
C GLN A 75 -16.46 -0.76 3.57
N GLN A 76 -15.88 0.10 2.72
CA GLN A 76 -16.61 0.80 1.67
C GLN A 76 -17.29 -0.16 0.69
N GLN A 77 -16.64 -1.27 0.33
CA GLN A 77 -17.24 -2.31 -0.51
C GLN A 77 -18.43 -2.99 0.17
N SER A 78 -18.32 -3.30 1.47
CA SER A 78 -19.43 -3.86 2.24
C SER A 78 -20.62 -2.90 2.28
N ASP A 79 -20.38 -1.62 2.58
CA ASP A 79 -21.42 -0.60 2.65
C ASP A 79 -22.09 -0.40 1.28
N LEU A 80 -21.30 -0.35 0.20
CA LEU A 80 -21.84 -0.27 -1.17
C LEU A 80 -22.72 -1.47 -1.49
N THR A 81 -22.30 -2.68 -1.10
CA THR A 81 -23.08 -3.91 -1.34
C THR A 81 -24.43 -3.84 -0.63
N LEU A 82 -24.47 -3.38 0.62
CA LEU A 82 -25.72 -3.20 1.37
C LEU A 82 -26.63 -2.15 0.70
N ASN A 83 -26.05 -1.04 0.24
CA ASN A 83 -26.80 -0.01 -0.49
C ASN A 83 -27.42 -0.56 -1.78
N LEU A 84 -26.66 -1.35 -2.56
CA LEU A 84 -27.15 -1.97 -3.80
C LEU A 84 -28.26 -2.99 -3.52
N GLN A 85 -28.15 -3.79 -2.45
CA GLN A 85 -29.21 -4.72 -2.05
C GLN A 85 -30.51 -3.99 -1.68
N GLN A 86 -30.40 -2.90 -0.91
CA GLN A 86 -31.55 -2.09 -0.54
C GLN A 86 -32.17 -1.40 -1.77
N TYR A 87 -31.34 -0.89 -2.67
CA TYR A 87 -31.80 -0.29 -3.92
C TYR A 87 -32.54 -1.31 -4.79
N GLN A 88 -31.99 -2.52 -4.96
CA GLN A 88 -32.64 -3.61 -5.67
C GLN A 88 -34.00 -3.97 -5.05
N LYS A 89 -34.07 -4.08 -3.72
CA LYS A 89 -35.33 -4.35 -3.00
C LYS A 89 -36.38 -3.26 -3.26
N THR A 90 -35.98 -1.99 -3.23
CA THR A 90 -36.86 -0.86 -3.55
C THR A 90 -37.37 -0.95 -4.99
N LEU A 91 -36.49 -1.23 -5.96
CA LEU A 91 -36.89 -1.39 -7.36
C LEU A 91 -37.90 -2.53 -7.56
N LEU A 92 -37.69 -3.68 -6.92
CA LEU A 92 -38.63 -4.82 -6.97
C LEU A 92 -39.99 -4.49 -6.37
N ASN A 93 -40.01 -3.77 -5.25
CA ASN A 93 -41.26 -3.31 -4.64
C ASN A 93 -42.01 -2.34 -5.56
N GLN A 94 -41.30 -1.38 -6.16
CA GLN A 94 -41.89 -0.43 -7.11
C GLN A 94 -42.44 -1.17 -8.34
N PHE A 95 -41.70 -2.14 -8.88
CA PHE A 95 -42.14 -2.95 -10.01
C PHE A 95 -43.43 -3.72 -9.68
N THR A 96 -43.47 -4.39 -8.52
CA THR A 96 -44.65 -5.13 -8.06
C THR A 96 -45.87 -4.22 -7.84
N ALA A 97 -45.66 -3.01 -7.33
CA ALA A 97 -46.71 -2.01 -7.17
C ALA A 97 -47.21 -1.50 -8.53
N MET A 98 -46.32 -1.28 -9.50
CA MET A 98 -46.69 -0.91 -10.87
C MET A 98 -47.51 -2.01 -11.55
N ASP A 99 -47.12 -3.27 -11.42
CA ASP A 99 -47.88 -4.41 -11.96
C ASP A 99 -49.29 -4.49 -11.36
N SER A 100 -49.40 -4.30 -10.04
CA SER A 100 -50.68 -4.28 -9.34
C SER A 100 -51.58 -3.13 -9.83
N TYR A 101 -51.00 -1.95 -10.06
CA TYR A 101 -51.72 -0.79 -10.58
C TYR A 101 -52.20 -1.01 -12.01
N VAL A 102 -51.35 -1.58 -12.88
CA VAL A 102 -51.72 -1.93 -14.26
C VAL A 102 -52.85 -2.96 -14.28
N ALA A 103 -52.79 -3.97 -13.42
CA ALA A 103 -53.87 -4.96 -13.28
C ALA A 103 -55.20 -4.32 -12.87
N GLN A 104 -55.18 -3.42 -11.89
CA GLN A 104 -56.38 -2.67 -11.47
C GLN A 104 -56.92 -1.79 -12.62
N MET A 105 -56.04 -1.08 -13.33
CA MET A 105 -56.44 -0.24 -14.47
C MET A 105 -57.10 -1.06 -15.59
N ASN A 106 -56.55 -2.24 -15.91
CA ASN A 106 -57.13 -3.15 -16.89
C ASN A 106 -58.51 -3.68 -16.45
N GLN A 107 -58.70 -3.97 -15.16
CA GLN A 107 -60.01 -4.35 -14.62
C GLN A 107 -61.03 -3.21 -14.73
N SER A 108 -60.63 -1.96 -14.41
CA SER A 108 -61.49 -0.78 -14.56
C SER A 108 -61.88 -0.54 -16.03
N LEU A 109 -60.94 -0.66 -16.97
CA LEU A 109 -61.22 -0.55 -18.41
C LEU A 109 -62.19 -1.64 -18.90
N SER A 110 -62.01 -2.88 -18.43
CA SER A 110 -62.91 -4.00 -18.76
C SER A 110 -64.33 -3.81 -18.20
N PHE A 111 -64.45 -3.20 -17.02
CA PHE A 111 -65.75 -2.86 -16.44
C PHE A 111 -66.46 -1.77 -17.26
N LEU A 112 -65.73 -0.70 -17.64
CA LEU A 112 -66.28 0.37 -18.47
C LEU A 112 -66.69 -0.11 -19.86
N SER A 113 -65.93 -1.03 -20.48
CA SER A 113 -66.30 -1.57 -21.80
C SER A 113 -67.55 -2.44 -21.78
N LYS A 114 -67.98 -2.97 -20.63
CA LYS A 114 -69.25 -3.71 -20.46
C LYS A 114 -70.47 -2.82 -20.24
N LEU A 115 -70.25 -1.54 -19.94
CA LEU A 115 -71.31 -0.54 -19.73
C LEU A 115 -71.74 0.18 -21.01
N ASN A 116 -70.99 0.00 -22.10
CA ASN A 116 -71.32 0.44 -23.46
C ASN A 116 -71.75 -0.76 -24.33
#